data_AF-A0A392NZ52-F1
#
_entry.id   AF-A0A392NZ52-F1
#
_cell.length_a   1.000
_cell.length_b   1.000
_cell.length_c   1.000
_cell.angle_alpha   90.00
_cell.angle_beta   90.00
_cell.angle_gamma   90.00
#
_symmetry.space_group_name_H-M   'P 1'
#
loop_
_entity.id
_entity.type
_entity.pdbx_description
1 polymer ?
#
loop_
_entity_poly.entity_id
_entity_poly.type
_entity_poly.pdbx_seq_one_letter_code
_entity_poly.pdbx_strand_id
1 'polypeptide(L)'
;IVNIFKQEGLEVLGWRPVPVNTSVVGYYAKEAMPNIQQVFVKIAKEENIEDIERELYICRKLIEKEVSSESWGNELYFCSLSNRTIVYKGMLRSEVLGLFYSDLQNDLYKSSFAIYHRRYSTNTSPRWPLAQPMRLLGHNGEINTIQGNLNWMQSREPSLKSPVWRGRENEIRPFGNPKASDSANLDSAAEVCQ
;
A
#
# COMPACT_ATOMS: atom_id res chain seq x y z
N ILE A 1 10.27 -12.02 2.18
CA ILE A 1 8.79 -11.86 2.13
C ILE A 1 8.07 -13.05 2.80
N VAL A 2 8.02 -14.25 2.21
CA VAL A 2 7.27 -15.40 2.77
C VAL A 2 7.68 -15.77 4.20
N ASN A 3 8.98 -15.67 4.52
CA ASN A 3 9.48 -15.93 5.87
C ASN A 3 8.84 -15.02 6.93
N ILE A 4 8.58 -13.75 6.60
CA ILE A 4 7.99 -12.79 7.55
C ILE A 4 6.52 -13.13 7.78
N PHE A 5 5.75 -13.44 6.72
CA PHE A 5 4.40 -13.96 6.88
C PHE A 5 4.37 -15.14 7.87
N LYS A 6 5.28 -16.10 7.69
CA LYS A 6 5.37 -17.27 8.57
C LYS A 6 5.75 -16.91 10.02
N GLN A 7 6.67 -15.97 10.22
CA GLN A 7 7.06 -15.48 11.56
C GLN A 7 5.90 -14.79 12.27
N GLU A 8 5.09 -14.04 11.52
CA GLU A 8 3.86 -13.40 12.00
C GLU A 8 2.68 -14.38 12.15
N GLY A 9 2.90 -15.68 11.97
CA GLY A 9 1.86 -16.70 12.12
C GLY A 9 0.84 -16.74 10.98
N LEU A 10 1.17 -16.09 9.85
CA LEU A 10 0.35 -16.01 8.65
C LEU A 10 0.78 -17.08 7.63
N GLU A 11 -0.19 -17.85 7.12
CA GLU A 11 0.04 -18.92 6.16
C GLU A 11 -0.14 -18.38 4.73
N VAL A 12 0.92 -18.37 3.93
CA VAL A 12 0.82 -17.99 2.50
C VAL A 12 0.21 -19.15 1.71
N LEU A 13 -1.01 -18.96 1.21
CA LEU A 13 -1.72 -19.94 0.38
C LEU A 13 -1.18 -19.98 -1.05
N GLY A 14 -0.72 -18.83 -1.55
CA GLY A 14 -0.14 -18.74 -2.89
C GLY A 14 -0.03 -17.32 -3.42
N TRP A 15 0.64 -17.21 -4.56
CA TRP A 15 0.79 -15.97 -5.32
C TRP A 15 0.04 -16.09 -6.64
N ARG A 16 -0.75 -15.07 -6.97
CA ARG A 16 -1.50 -14.97 -8.21
C ARG A 16 -0.98 -13.79 -9.03
N PRO A 17 -0.41 -14.03 -10.21
CA PRO A 17 -0.17 -12.98 -11.19
C PRO A 17 -1.50 -12.31 -11.55
N VAL A 18 -1.58 -10.99 -11.44
CA VAL A 18 -2.81 -10.26 -11.77
C VAL A 18 -2.97 -10.21 -13.29
N PRO A 19 -4.11 -10.63 -13.87
CA PRO A 19 -4.35 -10.58 -15.30
C PRO A 19 -4.43 -9.13 -15.77
N VAL A 20 -3.44 -8.72 -16.56
CA VAL A 20 -3.29 -7.36 -17.06
C VAL A 20 -3.16 -7.30 -18.59
N ASN A 21 -3.87 -6.35 -19.20
CA ASN A 21 -3.74 -6.07 -20.63
C ASN A 21 -2.73 -4.94 -20.86
N THR A 22 -1.48 -5.28 -21.19
CA THR A 22 -0.43 -4.26 -21.38
C THR A 22 -0.54 -3.46 -22.67
N SER A 23 -1.44 -3.81 -23.59
CA SER A 23 -1.62 -3.10 -24.87
C SER A 23 -2.18 -1.68 -24.70
N VAL A 24 -2.89 -1.41 -23.60
CA VAL A 24 -3.47 -0.10 -23.31
C VAL A 24 -2.53 0.83 -22.53
N VAL A 25 -1.33 0.35 -22.19
CA VAL A 25 -0.33 1.07 -21.40
C VAL A 25 0.55 1.91 -22.31
N GLY A 26 0.70 3.21 -22.00
CA GLY A 26 1.60 4.08 -22.74
C GLY A 26 3.07 3.65 -22.62
N TYR A 27 3.88 3.94 -23.65
CA TYR A 27 5.28 3.50 -23.76
C TYR A 27 6.10 3.69 -22.47
N TYR A 28 6.18 4.93 -21.95
CA TYR A 28 6.95 5.21 -20.74
C TYR A 28 6.39 4.53 -19.48
N ALA A 29 5.06 4.45 -19.35
CA ALA A 29 4.45 3.74 -18.22
C ALA A 29 4.76 2.24 -18.26
N LYS A 30 4.86 1.66 -19.47
CA LYS A 30 5.23 0.26 -19.68
C LYS A 30 6.68 -0.02 -19.31
N GLU A 31 7.62 0.88 -19.58
CA GLU A 31 9.03 0.74 -19.18
C GLU A 31 9.21 0.67 -17.65
N ALA A 32 8.38 1.41 -16.90
CA ALA A 32 8.40 1.41 -15.44
C ALA A 32 7.37 0.46 -14.80
N MET A 33 6.71 -0.40 -15.60
CA MET A 33 5.63 -1.26 -15.12
C MET A 33 6.17 -2.36 -14.19
N PRO A 34 5.66 -2.47 -12.96
CA PRO A 34 6.06 -3.54 -12.05
C PRO A 34 5.44 -4.87 -12.47
N ASN A 35 6.02 -5.97 -11.98
CA ASN A 35 5.30 -7.25 -11.93
C ASN A 35 4.21 -7.14 -10.86
N ILE A 36 2.95 -7.31 -11.27
CA ILE A 36 1.79 -7.14 -10.39
C ILE A 36 1.31 -8.51 -9.93
N GLN A 37 1.42 -8.78 -8.64
CA GLN A 37 1.01 -10.03 -8.03
C GLN A 37 0.14 -9.79 -6.80
N GLN A 38 -0.78 -10.71 -6.56
CA GLN A 38 -1.56 -10.82 -5.33
C GLN A 38 -1.01 -11.98 -4.51
N VAL A 39 -0.89 -11.77 -3.20
CA VAL A 39 -0.59 -12.83 -2.25
C VAL A 39 -1.88 -13.15 -1.49
N PHE A 40 -2.22 -14.44 -1.43
CA PHE A 40 -3.32 -14.92 -0.60
C PHE A 40 -2.76 -15.48 0.69
N VAL A 41 -3.28 -14.99 1.80
CA VAL A 41 -2.78 -15.27 3.14
C VAL A 41 -3.94 -15.72 4.00
N LYS A 42 -3.73 -16.81 4.73
CA LYS A 42 -4.67 -17.34 5.71
C LYS A 42 -4.20 -16.94 7.10
N ILE A 43 -5.13 -16.37 7.87
CA ILE A 43 -4.94 -15.99 9.26
C ILE A 43 -5.52 -17.10 10.12
N ALA A 44 -4.71 -17.66 11.01
CA ALA A 44 -5.07 -18.86 11.77
C ALA A 44 -5.65 -18.56 13.18
N LYS A 45 -5.43 -17.36 13.72
CA LYS A 45 -5.53 -17.12 15.17
C LYS A 45 -6.48 -16.01 15.62
N GLU A 46 -6.83 -15.04 14.78
CA GLU A 46 -7.60 -13.88 15.22
C GLU A 46 -9.08 -14.00 14.82
N GLU A 47 -9.98 -13.78 15.78
CA GLU A 47 -11.43 -13.80 15.56
C GLU A 47 -11.98 -12.41 15.20
N ASN A 48 -11.27 -11.33 15.56
CA ASN A 48 -11.69 -9.96 15.31
C ASN A 48 -11.07 -9.39 14.04
N ILE A 49 -11.91 -8.80 13.18
CA ILE A 49 -11.51 -8.14 11.94
C ILE A 49 -10.50 -7.01 12.19
N GLU A 50 -10.63 -6.25 13.28
CA GLU A 50 -9.68 -5.16 13.56
C GLU A 50 -8.27 -5.69 13.88
N ASP A 51 -8.19 -6.80 14.62
CA ASP A 51 -6.91 -7.41 14.95
C ASP A 51 -6.26 -8.03 13.71
N ILE A 52 -7.06 -8.62 12.81
CA ILE A 52 -6.60 -9.07 11.49
C ILE A 52 -5.97 -7.92 10.69
N GLU A 53 -6.63 -6.76 10.61
CA GLU A 53 -6.10 -5.61 9.87
C GLU A 53 -4.79 -5.10 10.50
N ARG A 54 -4.70 -5.08 11.84
CA ARG A 54 -3.48 -4.70 12.56
C ARG A 54 -2.33 -5.69 12.31
N GLU A 55 -2.59 -6.98 12.31
CA GLU A 55 -1.59 -8.01 11.99
C GLU A 55 -1.07 -7.86 10.55
N LEU A 56 -1.96 -7.66 9.58
CA LEU A 56 -1.59 -7.43 8.19
C LEU A 56 -0.78 -6.13 8.02
N TYR A 57 -1.15 -5.07 8.74
CA TYR A 57 -0.39 -3.83 8.79
C TYR A 57 1.02 -4.05 9.32
N ILE A 58 1.17 -4.69 10.49
CA ILE A 58 2.48 -4.98 11.10
C ILE A 58 3.32 -5.85 10.16
N CYS A 59 2.75 -6.93 9.62
CA CYS A 59 3.44 -7.81 8.69
C CYS A 59 3.94 -7.04 7.45
N ARG A 60 3.12 -6.15 6.88
CA ARG A 60 3.53 -5.30 5.75
C ARG A 60 4.70 -4.40 6.12
N LYS A 61 4.64 -3.71 7.27
CA LYS A 61 5.71 -2.83 7.74
C LYS A 61 7.01 -3.58 7.99
N LEU A 62 6.94 -4.78 8.55
CA LEU A 62 8.10 -5.65 8.75
C LEU A 62 8.70 -6.10 7.42
N ILE A 63 7.87 -6.48 6.44
CA ILE A 63 8.35 -6.81 5.09
C ILE A 63 9.05 -5.61 4.46
N GLU A 64 8.42 -4.44 4.45
CA GLU A 64 8.98 -3.20 3.90
C GLU A 64 10.32 -2.85 4.57
N LYS A 65 10.43 -3.05 5.89
CA LYS A 65 11.66 -2.81 6.64
C LYS A 65 12.75 -3.81 6.29
N GLU A 66 12.45 -5.10 6.27
CA GLU A 66 13.43 -6.15 5.96
C GLU A 66 14.01 -5.99 4.55
N VAL A 67 13.16 -5.70 3.56
CA VAL A 67 13.64 -5.56 2.18
C VAL A 67 14.39 -4.24 1.96
N SER A 68 14.33 -3.28 2.88
CA SER A 68 14.95 -1.96 2.68
C SER A 68 16.47 -2.00 2.58
N SER A 69 17.12 -3.05 3.11
CA SER A 69 18.56 -3.30 2.94
C SER A 69 18.91 -3.95 1.60
N GLU A 70 17.93 -4.48 0.88
CA GLU A 70 18.11 -5.14 -0.40
C GLU A 70 18.15 -4.12 -1.55
N SER A 71 18.97 -4.38 -2.58
CA SER A 71 19.10 -3.48 -3.74
C SER A 71 17.77 -3.27 -4.49
N TRP A 72 16.95 -4.32 -4.56
CA TRP A 72 15.61 -4.32 -5.17
C TRP A 72 14.51 -3.86 -4.22
N GLY A 73 14.80 -3.63 -2.94
CA GLY A 73 13.78 -3.34 -1.92
C GLY A 73 12.92 -2.11 -2.23
N ASN A 74 13.51 -1.10 -2.89
CA ASN A 74 12.81 0.11 -3.31
C ASN A 74 11.78 -0.13 -4.45
N GLU A 75 11.84 -1.28 -5.12
CA GLU A 75 10.92 -1.67 -6.19
C GLU A 75 9.69 -2.40 -5.63
N LEU A 76 9.77 -2.95 -4.42
CA LEU A 76 8.64 -3.59 -3.75
C LEU A 76 7.67 -2.54 -3.20
N TYR A 77 6.40 -2.65 -3.58
CA TYR A 77 5.36 -1.79 -3.06
C TYR A 77 4.04 -2.54 -2.87
N PHE A 78 3.51 -2.50 -1.65
CA PHE A 78 2.17 -2.99 -1.34
C PHE A 78 1.14 -1.88 -1.58
N CYS A 79 0.31 -2.02 -2.61
CA CYS A 79 -0.84 -1.14 -2.82
C CYS A 79 -1.85 -1.24 -1.67
N SER A 80 -2.09 -2.47 -1.22
CA SER A 80 -2.94 -2.83 -0.09
C SER A 80 -2.53 -4.20 0.43
N LEU A 81 -2.69 -4.45 1.72
CA LEU A 81 -2.63 -5.78 2.32
C LEU A 81 -3.68 -5.78 3.44
N SER A 82 -4.88 -6.24 3.12
CA SER A 82 -6.08 -6.11 3.95
C SER A 82 -7.03 -7.26 3.62
N ASN A 83 -7.87 -7.64 4.59
CA ASN A 83 -9.00 -8.55 4.39
C ASN A 83 -10.27 -7.81 3.94
N ARG A 84 -10.28 -6.47 4.02
CA ARG A 84 -11.47 -5.64 3.73
C ARG A 84 -11.35 -4.85 2.44
N THR A 85 -10.13 -4.45 2.08
CA THR A 85 -9.90 -3.52 0.97
C THR A 85 -8.85 -4.05 0.01
N ILE A 86 -9.00 -3.70 -1.26
CA ILE A 86 -8.01 -3.98 -2.29
C ILE A 86 -7.89 -2.77 -3.22
N VAL A 87 -6.67 -2.41 -3.57
CA VAL A 87 -6.38 -1.22 -4.39
C VAL A 87 -5.85 -1.64 -5.76
N TYR A 88 -6.64 -1.39 -6.80
CA TYR A 88 -6.20 -1.46 -8.21
C TYR A 88 -5.86 -0.06 -8.70
N LYS A 89 -4.57 0.17 -8.97
CA LYS A 89 -4.07 1.48 -9.42
C LYS A 89 -2.88 1.33 -10.35
N GLY A 90 -2.65 2.33 -11.19
CA GLY A 90 -1.50 2.33 -12.08
C GLY A 90 -1.28 3.67 -12.78
N MET A 91 -0.18 3.77 -13.53
CA MET A 91 0.14 4.93 -14.36
C MET A 91 -0.64 4.89 -15.68
N LEU A 92 -1.96 5.06 -15.58
CA LEU A 92 -2.91 4.86 -16.67
C LEU A 92 -3.83 6.07 -16.79
N ARG A 93 -4.42 6.24 -17.98
CA ARG A 93 -5.62 7.09 -18.11
C ARG A 93 -6.77 6.42 -17.37
N SER A 94 -7.62 7.21 -16.72
CA SER A 94 -8.74 6.69 -15.93
C SER A 94 -9.66 5.79 -16.77
N GLU A 95 -9.90 6.15 -18.03
CA GLU A 95 -10.75 5.40 -18.97
C GLU A 95 -10.23 3.99 -19.30
N VAL A 96 -8.92 3.73 -19.15
CA VAL A 96 -8.33 2.43 -19.49
C VAL A 96 -8.06 1.55 -18.27
N LEU A 97 -8.36 2.01 -17.05
CA LEU A 97 -8.09 1.23 -15.83
C LEU A 97 -8.84 -0.12 -15.84
N GLY A 98 -10.12 -0.11 -16.21
CA GLY A 98 -10.92 -1.33 -16.33
C GLY A 98 -10.51 -2.22 -17.50
N LEU A 99 -9.93 -1.65 -18.57
CA LEU A 99 -9.38 -2.42 -19.68
C LEU A 99 -8.03 -3.07 -19.32
N PHE A 100 -7.24 -2.39 -18.49
CA PHE A 100 -5.95 -2.88 -18.03
C PHE A 100 -6.10 -4.02 -17.04
N TYR A 101 -6.93 -3.88 -15.99
CA TYR A 101 -7.17 -4.93 -15.00
C TYR A 101 -8.41 -5.76 -15.36
N SER A 102 -8.19 -6.97 -15.88
CA SER A 102 -9.30 -7.84 -16.29
C SER A 102 -10.22 -8.23 -15.13
N ASP A 103 -9.68 -8.29 -13.90
CA ASP A 103 -10.44 -8.58 -12.68
C ASP A 103 -11.57 -7.56 -12.42
N LEU A 104 -11.38 -6.29 -12.81
CA LEU A 104 -12.38 -5.24 -12.63
C LEU A 104 -13.57 -5.36 -13.59
N GLN A 105 -13.45 -6.19 -14.64
CA GLN A 105 -14.54 -6.46 -15.59
C GLN A 105 -15.32 -7.73 -15.23
N ASN A 106 -14.91 -8.44 -14.19
CA ASN A 106 -15.54 -9.69 -13.78
C ASN A 106 -16.80 -9.41 -12.94
N ASP A 107 -17.92 -10.05 -13.26
CA ASP A 107 -19.19 -9.92 -12.53
C ASP A 107 -19.12 -10.37 -11.07
N LEU A 108 -18.10 -11.17 -10.70
CA LEU A 108 -17.82 -11.54 -9.31
C LEU A 108 -17.18 -10.41 -8.50
N TYR A 109 -16.60 -9.39 -9.17
CA TYR A 109 -16.03 -8.22 -8.50
C TYR A 109 -17.14 -7.29 -8.00
N LYS A 110 -17.63 -7.55 -6.80
CA LYS A 110 -18.70 -6.76 -6.16
C LYS A 110 -18.14 -6.06 -4.92
N SER A 111 -18.56 -4.81 -4.73
CA SER A 111 -18.18 -4.03 -3.56
C SER A 111 -19.36 -3.16 -3.10
N SER A 112 -19.44 -2.93 -1.79
CA SER A 112 -20.41 -2.00 -1.20
C SER A 112 -19.97 -0.54 -1.32
N PHE A 113 -18.69 -0.29 -1.57
CA PHE A 113 -18.13 1.06 -1.75
C PHE A 113 -16.99 1.07 -2.77
N ALA A 114 -16.69 2.26 -3.29
CA ALA A 114 -15.52 2.47 -4.14
C ALA A 114 -14.92 3.86 -3.87
N ILE A 115 -13.60 3.94 -3.88
CA ILE A 115 -12.85 5.18 -3.91
C ILE A 115 -12.06 5.20 -5.21
N TYR A 116 -12.19 6.26 -5.99
CA TYR A 116 -11.44 6.45 -7.22
C TYR A 116 -10.68 7.77 -7.16
N HIS A 117 -9.53 7.82 -7.82
CA HIS A 117 -8.71 9.03 -7.88
C HIS A 117 -8.01 9.15 -9.23
N ARG A 118 -7.91 10.38 -9.73
CA ARG A 118 -7.09 10.72 -10.89
C ARG A 118 -6.10 11.80 -10.48
N ARG A 119 -4.81 11.48 -10.59
CA ARG A 119 -3.74 12.43 -10.29
C ARG A 119 -3.33 13.18 -11.56
N TYR A 120 -3.14 14.49 -11.44
CA TYR A 120 -2.38 15.28 -12.40
C TYR A 120 -0.98 15.50 -11.81
N SER A 121 0.07 15.03 -12.50
CA SER A 121 1.45 15.12 -12.01
C SER A 121 2.22 16.09 -12.88
N THR A 122 2.97 17.00 -12.27
CA THR A 122 3.94 17.88 -12.94
C THR A 122 5.24 17.14 -13.31
N ASN A 123 5.41 15.89 -12.86
CA ASN A 123 6.57 15.05 -13.17
C ASN A 123 6.35 14.18 -14.40
N THR A 124 7.36 14.12 -15.27
CA THR A 124 7.38 13.32 -16.50
C THR A 124 7.85 11.88 -16.30
N SER A 125 8.58 11.57 -15.20
CA SER A 125 9.04 10.21 -14.91
C SER A 125 7.93 9.37 -14.28
N PRO A 126 7.54 8.23 -14.89
CA PRO A 126 6.46 7.41 -14.40
C PRO A 126 6.87 6.65 -13.13
N ARG A 127 6.03 6.74 -12.09
CA ARG A 127 6.19 5.97 -10.84
C ARG A 127 4.86 5.38 -10.43
N TRP A 128 4.69 4.08 -10.67
CA TRP A 128 3.48 3.33 -10.36
C TRP A 128 3.01 3.43 -8.90
N PRO A 129 3.91 3.37 -7.89
CA PRO A 129 3.50 3.49 -6.48
C PRO A 129 2.81 4.82 -6.13
N LEU A 130 3.11 5.91 -6.86
CA LEU A 130 2.57 7.24 -6.60
C LEU A 130 1.14 7.46 -7.14
N ALA A 131 0.61 6.51 -7.91
CA ALA A 131 -0.80 6.51 -8.25
C ALA A 131 -1.64 6.40 -6.97
N GLN A 132 -2.89 6.88 -7.03
CA GLN A 132 -3.85 6.83 -5.94
C GLN A 132 -5.12 6.10 -6.42
N PRO A 133 -5.94 5.52 -5.52
CA PRO A 133 -5.95 5.66 -4.06
C PRO A 133 -4.70 5.13 -3.32
N MET A 134 -4.48 5.64 -2.12
CA MET A 134 -3.58 5.03 -1.14
C MET A 134 -4.32 3.90 -0.39
N ARG A 135 -3.93 3.53 0.83
CA ARG A 135 -4.55 2.41 1.55
C ARG A 135 -5.90 2.80 2.13
N LEU A 136 -6.01 4.02 2.65
CA LEU A 136 -7.20 4.55 3.31
C LEU A 136 -7.82 5.75 2.59
N LEU A 137 -7.03 6.51 1.83
CA LEU A 137 -7.49 7.79 1.28
C LEU A 137 -7.19 8.00 -0.21
N GLY A 138 -7.98 8.88 -0.82
CA GLY A 138 -7.67 9.57 -2.06
C GLY A 138 -7.59 11.08 -1.78
N HIS A 139 -6.44 11.68 -2.05
CA HIS A 139 -6.17 13.08 -1.74
C HIS A 139 -5.99 13.90 -3.02
N ASN A 140 -6.88 14.88 -3.19
CA ASN A 140 -6.78 15.90 -4.23
C ASN A 140 -6.37 17.23 -3.60
N GLY A 141 -5.11 17.61 -3.82
CA GLY A 141 -4.52 18.82 -3.25
C GLY A 141 -3.03 18.65 -3.04
N GLU A 142 -2.45 19.61 -2.33
CA GLU A 142 -1.04 19.62 -1.92
C GLU A 142 -0.95 20.03 -0.45
N ILE A 143 -0.17 19.28 0.33
CA ILE A 143 0.09 19.61 1.74
C ILE A 143 1.34 20.49 1.81
N ASN A 144 1.14 21.80 1.76
CA ASN A 144 2.23 22.80 1.79
C ASN A 144 3.11 22.74 3.05
N THR A 145 2.61 22.15 4.14
CA THR A 145 3.29 22.04 5.43
C THR A 145 3.93 20.67 5.69
N ILE A 146 4.10 19.84 4.65
CA ILE A 146 4.52 18.45 4.79
C ILE A 146 5.83 18.27 5.57
N GLN A 147 6.83 19.13 5.36
CA GLN A 147 8.10 19.04 6.09
C GLN A 147 7.91 19.26 7.60
N GLY A 148 7.05 20.20 7.99
CA GLY A 148 6.71 20.43 9.39
C GLY A 148 6.00 19.22 9.98
N ASN A 149 5.04 18.64 9.26
CA ASN A 149 4.31 17.44 9.69
C ASN A 149 5.24 16.23 9.88
N LEU A 150 6.20 16.03 8.96
CA LEU A 150 7.22 14.97 9.07
C LEU A 150 8.09 15.15 10.31
N ASN A 151 8.57 16.38 10.56
CA ASN A 151 9.38 16.69 11.73
C ASN A 151 8.59 16.44 13.04
N TRP A 152 7.31 16.85 13.08
CA TRP A 152 6.44 16.60 14.21
C TRP A 152 6.21 15.11 14.44
N MET A 153 5.94 14.33 13.38
CA MET A 153 5.76 12.89 13.46
C MET A 153 7.03 12.22 14.01
N GLN A 154 8.20 12.54 13.45
CA GLN A 154 9.49 12.00 13.90
C GLN A 154 9.77 12.32 15.37
N SER A 155 9.41 13.53 15.85
CA SER A 155 9.60 13.90 17.26
C SER A 155 8.68 13.14 18.23
N ARG A 156 7.49 12.74 17.77
CA ARG A 156 6.48 12.02 18.56
C ARG A 156 6.61 10.51 18.45
N GLU A 157 7.24 10.01 17.40
CA GLU A 157 7.43 8.58 17.15
C GLU A 157 7.90 7.80 18.40
N PRO A 158 8.97 8.22 19.12
CA PRO A 158 9.47 7.50 20.29
C PRO A 158 8.47 7.37 21.45
N SER A 159 7.60 8.37 21.64
CA SER A 159 6.63 8.42 22.73
C SER A 159 5.26 7.84 22.38
N LEU A 160 5.00 7.56 21.10
CA LEU A 160 3.76 6.96 20.66
C LEU A 160 3.64 5.53 21.20
N LYS A 161 2.65 5.34 22.07
CA LYS A 161 2.27 4.05 22.65
C LYS A 161 0.76 3.91 22.57
N SER A 162 0.29 2.74 22.16
CA SER A 162 -1.14 2.44 22.16
C SER A 162 -1.36 0.96 22.48
N PRO A 163 -2.33 0.62 23.36
CA PRO A 163 -2.62 -0.77 23.69
C PRO A 163 -2.90 -1.65 22.47
N VAL A 164 -3.43 -1.07 21.39
CA VAL A 164 -3.75 -1.78 20.15
C VAL A 164 -2.52 -2.40 19.48
N TRP A 165 -1.34 -1.84 19.71
CA TRP A 165 -0.08 -2.33 19.14
C TRP A 165 0.59 -3.41 19.98
N ARG A 166 0.05 -3.73 21.17
CA ARG A 166 0.52 -4.80 22.05
C ARG A 166 2.05 -4.76 22.32
N GLY A 167 2.64 -3.56 22.39
CA GLY A 167 4.07 -3.37 22.65
C GLY A 167 4.99 -3.39 21.41
N ARG A 168 4.41 -3.50 20.20
CA ARG A 168 5.15 -3.60 18.92
C ARG A 168 5.36 -2.26 18.23
N GLU A 169 5.10 -1.13 18.88
CA GLU A 169 5.17 0.21 18.30
C GLU A 169 6.54 0.52 17.68
N ASN A 170 7.61 -0.02 18.26
CA ASN A 170 8.98 0.15 17.74
C ASN A 170 9.23 -0.58 16.41
N GLU A 171 8.49 -1.66 16.15
CA GLU A 171 8.67 -2.50 14.96
C GLU A 171 8.09 -1.84 13.71
N ILE A 172 7.01 -1.08 13.87
CA ILE A 172 6.25 -0.43 12.80
C ILE A 172 6.74 0.99 12.46
N ARG A 173 7.82 1.46 13.08
CA ARG A 173 8.49 2.71 12.73
C ARG A 173 9.42 2.55 11.50
N PRO A 174 9.65 3.61 10.72
CA PRO A 174 9.09 4.96 10.86
C PRO A 174 7.65 5.05 10.31
N PHE A 175 6.89 6.02 10.81
CA PHE A 175 5.51 6.33 10.39
C PHE A 175 5.48 7.33 9.22
N GLY A 176 6.53 8.13 9.06
CA GLY A 176 6.72 9.02 7.91
C GLY A 176 7.92 8.62 7.04
N ASN A 177 7.86 8.97 5.76
CA ASN A 177 8.97 8.83 4.82
C ASN A 177 9.16 10.13 4.03
N PRO A 178 10.28 10.86 4.24
CA PRO A 178 10.58 12.09 3.48
C PRO A 178 10.69 11.91 1.97
N LYS A 179 10.92 10.68 1.48
CA LYS A 179 10.98 10.35 0.05
C LYS A 179 9.60 10.06 -0.56
N ALA A 180 8.58 9.87 0.27
CA ALA A 180 7.22 9.60 -0.17
C ALA A 180 6.46 10.91 -0.47
N SER A 181 5.38 10.83 -1.23
CA SER A 181 4.54 12.01 -1.47
C SER A 181 3.87 12.50 -0.18
N ASP A 182 3.42 13.74 -0.20
CA ASP A 182 2.61 14.33 0.87
C ASP A 182 1.38 13.46 1.22
N SER A 183 0.68 12.98 0.20
CA SER A 183 -0.52 12.17 0.28
C SER A 183 -0.21 10.79 0.86
N ALA A 184 0.96 10.22 0.54
CA ALA A 184 1.40 8.93 1.08
C ALA A 184 1.77 9.04 2.57
N ASN A 185 2.35 10.18 2.97
CA ASN A 185 2.64 10.46 4.38
C ASN A 185 1.36 10.73 5.18
N LEU A 186 0.37 11.40 4.59
CA LEU A 186 -0.94 11.56 5.21
C LEU A 186 -1.64 10.20 5.40
N ASP A 187 -1.60 9.34 4.37
CA ASP A 187 -2.16 7.98 4.45
C ASP A 187 -1.48 7.14 5.54
N SER A 188 -0.14 7.19 5.61
CA SER A 188 0.63 6.46 6.62
C SER A 188 0.31 6.96 8.04
N ALA A 189 0.14 8.27 8.23
CA ALA A 189 -0.26 8.83 9.52
C ALA A 189 -1.69 8.42 9.91
N ALA A 190 -2.63 8.40 8.95
CA ALA A 190 -3.99 7.94 9.18
C ALA A 190 -4.05 6.45 9.56
N GLU A 191 -3.25 5.62 8.90
CA GLU A 191 -3.20 4.17 9.14
C GLU A 191 -2.67 3.81 10.53
N VAL A 192 -1.71 4.57 11.06
CA VAL A 192 -1.19 4.41 12.44
C VAL A 192 -2.22 4.84 13.51
N CYS A 193 -3.20 5.67 13.14
CA CYS A 193 -4.22 6.16 14.08
C CYS A 193 -5.47 5.27 14.15
N GLN A 194 -5.52 4.19 13.38
CA GLN A 194 -6.65 3.24 13.32
C GLN A 194 -6.58 2.20 14.46
#